data_AF-A0A958ZH92-F1
#
_entry.id   AF-A0A958ZH92-F1
#
_cell.length_a   1.000
_cell.length_b   1.000
_cell.length_c   1.000
_cell.angle_alpha   90.00
_cell.angle_beta   90.00
_cell.angle_gamma   90.00
#
_symmetry.space_group_name_H-M   'P 1'
#
loop_
_entity.id
_entity.type
_entity.pdbx_description
1 polymer ?
#
loop_
_entity_poly.entity_id
_entity_poly.type
_entity_poly.pdbx_seq_one_letter_code
_entity_poly.pdbx_strand_id
1 'polypeptide(L)' 'MSKRKMLVYTKRILRRVSFDAKLFQKELKKALHLLSESEARLLKRWVLTHFYQLGAPVLIA' A
#
# COMPACT_ATOMS: atom_id res chain seq x y z
N MET A 1 -14.98 1.43 11.62
CA MET A 1 -13.82 0.51 11.77
C MET A 1 -12.67 1.26 12.44
N SER A 2 -12.06 0.73 13.51
CA SER A 2 -10.91 1.37 14.15
C SER A 2 -9.74 1.52 13.17
N LYS A 3 -9.08 2.69 13.14
CA LYS A 3 -8.00 3.07 12.20
C LYS A 3 -7.07 1.89 11.84
N ARG A 4 -6.38 1.29 12.84
CA ARG A 4 -5.47 0.13 12.65
C ARG A 4 -6.01 -1.04 11.81
N LYS A 5 -7.33 -1.31 11.80
CA LYS A 5 -7.92 -2.41 11.01
C LYS A 5 -7.81 -2.15 9.51
N MET A 6 -7.92 -0.90 9.05
CA MET A 6 -7.87 -0.58 7.62
C MET A 6 -6.45 -0.75 7.07
N LEU A 7 -5.44 -0.27 7.78
CA LEU A 7 -4.04 -0.47 7.39
C LEU A 7 -3.66 -1.96 7.28
N VAL A 8 -4.08 -2.78 8.25
CA VAL A 8 -3.82 -4.24 8.20
C VAL A 8 -4.53 -4.90 7.02
N TYR A 9 -5.78 -4.52 6.77
CA TYR A 9 -6.55 -5.02 5.63
C TYR A 9 -5.89 -4.66 4.29
N THR A 10 -5.49 -3.41 4.11
CA THR A 10 -4.75 -2.95 2.93
C THR A 10 -3.47 -3.76 2.71
N LYS A 11 -2.65 -3.97 3.76
CA LYS A 11 -1.42 -4.77 3.63
C LYS A 11 -1.71 -6.20 3.16
N ARG A 12 -2.82 -6.80 3.61
CA ARG A 12 -3.25 -8.13 3.16
C ARG A 12 -3.63 -8.14 1.68
N ILE A 13 -4.33 -7.11 1.20
CA ILE A 13 -4.65 -6.97 -0.23
C ILE A 13 -3.37 -6.85 -1.04
N LEU A 14 -2.49 -5.92 -0.67
CA LEU A 14 -1.23 -5.68 -1.39
C LEU A 14 -0.38 -6.95 -1.49
N ARG A 15 -0.27 -7.74 -0.41
CA ARG A 15 0.40 -9.05 -0.45
C ARG A 15 -0.25 -10.05 -1.42
N ARG A 16 -1.58 -10.02 -1.55
CA ARG A 16 -2.30 -10.94 -2.44
C ARG A 16 -2.16 -10.57 -3.90
N VAL A 17 -2.08 -9.29 -4.21
CA VAL A 17 -1.96 -8.79 -5.59
C VAL A 17 -0.52 -8.57 -6.03
N SER A 18 0.47 -8.88 -5.20
CA SER A 18 1.90 -8.62 -5.50
C SER A 18 2.48 -9.49 -6.62
N PHE A 19 1.71 -10.44 -7.16
CA PHE A 19 2.10 -11.20 -8.35
C PHE A 19 1.97 -10.39 -9.65
N ASP A 20 1.19 -9.29 -9.65
CA ASP A 20 0.99 -8.43 -10.81
C ASP A 20 1.33 -6.98 -10.43
N ALA A 21 2.36 -6.42 -11.08
CA ALA A 21 2.84 -5.08 -10.78
C ALA A 21 1.79 -3.99 -11.05
N LYS A 22 1.03 -4.09 -12.14
CA LYS A 22 0.02 -3.09 -12.50
C LYS A 22 -1.14 -3.13 -11.50
N LEU A 23 -1.59 -4.32 -11.13
CA LEU A 23 -2.65 -4.50 -10.14
C LEU A 23 -2.21 -4.05 -8.75
N PHE A 24 -0.99 -4.39 -8.33
CA PHE A 24 -0.40 -3.93 -7.08
C PHE A 24 -0.39 -2.41 -7.00
N GLN A 25 0.10 -1.74 -8.05
CA GLN A 25 0.16 -0.27 -8.10
C GLN A 25 -1.23 0.37 -8.07
N LYS A 26 -2.22 -0.24 -8.74
CA LYS A 26 -3.61 0.20 -8.71
C LYS A 26 -4.19 0.16 -7.29
N GLU A 27 -4.01 -0.96 -6.59
CA GLU A 27 -4.51 -1.11 -5.22
C GLU A 27 -3.73 -0.24 -4.21
N LEU A 28 -2.44 -0.02 -4.45
CA LEU A 28 -1.63 0.90 -3.65
C LEU A 28 -2.14 2.34 -3.76
N LYS A 29 -2.44 2.82 -4.96
CA LYS A 29 -3.01 4.16 -5.17
C LYS A 29 -4.36 4.30 -4.43
N LYS A 30 -5.26 3.34 -4.59
CA LYS A 30 -6.55 3.31 -3.87
C LYS A 30 -6.36 3.38 -2.36
N ALA A 31 -5.42 2.59 -1.83
CA ALA A 31 -5.14 2.57 -0.40
C ALA A 31 -4.65 3.91 0.13
N LEU A 32 -3.81 4.61 -0.62
CA LEU A 32 -3.31 5.94 -0.21
C LEU A 32 -4.40 7.00 -0.17
N HIS A 33 -5.46 6.87 -0.97
CA HIS A 33 -6.64 7.74 -0.91
C HIS A 33 -7.60 7.38 0.22
N LEU A 34 -7.69 6.10 0.59
CA LEU A 34 -8.62 5.61 1.62
C LEU A 34 -8.11 5.81 3.04
N LEU A 35 -6.80 5.69 3.24
CA LEU A 35 -6.17 5.73 4.56
C LEU A 35 -6.01 7.15 5.07
N SER A 36 -6.07 7.33 6.40
CA SER A 36 -5.65 8.61 6.99
C SER A 36 -4.17 8.87 6.72
N GLU A 37 -3.74 10.13 6.76
CA GLU A 37 -2.33 10.48 6.50
C GLU A 37 -1.34 9.67 7.36
N SER A 38 -1.67 9.48 8.64
CA SER A 38 -0.83 8.72 9.58
C SER A 38 -0.62 7.27 9.13
N GLU A 39 -1.67 6.65 8.59
CA GLU A 39 -1.64 5.28 8.11
C GLU A 39 -1.02 5.19 6.73
N ALA A 40 -1.27 6.16 5.85
CA ALA A 40 -0.60 6.26 4.57
C ALA A 40 0.91 6.36 4.77
N ARG A 41 1.42 7.15 5.74
CA ARG A 41 2.85 7.19 6.07
C ARG A 41 3.41 5.84 6.53
N LEU A 42 2.64 5.07 7.31
CA LEU A 42 3.03 3.72 7.74
C LEU A 42 2.99 2.72 6.57
N LEU A 43 2.00 2.85 5.69
CA LEU A 43 1.88 2.02 4.49
C LEU A 43 3.03 2.27 3.53
N LYS A 44 3.35 3.54 3.23
CA LYS A 44 4.46 3.93 2.34
C LYS A 44 5.78 3.30 2.81
N ARG A 45 6.12 3.46 4.09
CA ARG A 45 7.32 2.83 4.68
C ARG A 45 7.30 1.32 4.51
N TRP A 46 6.20 0.68 4.87
CA TRP A 46 6.08 -0.77 4.76
C TRP A 46 6.21 -1.27 3.30
N VAL A 47 5.61 -0.57 2.33
CA VAL A 47 5.71 -0.91 0.90
C VAL A 47 7.14 -0.73 0.41
N LEU A 48 7.82 0.36 0.76
CA LEU A 48 9.22 0.57 0.37
C LEU A 48 10.16 -0.47 0.98
N THR A 49 9.86 -0.99 2.17
CA THR A 49 10.66 -2.06 2.80
C THR A 49 10.44 -3.44 2.17
N HIS A 50 9.21 -3.79 1.78
CA HIS A 50 8.88 -5.19 1.39
C HIS A 50 8.62 -5.36 -0.11
N PHE A 51 8.27 -4.28 -0.81
CA PHE A 51 7.80 -4.30 -2.20
C PHE A 51 8.39 -3.13 -2.99
N TYR A 52 9.65 -2.77 -2.72
CA TYR A 52 10.31 -1.60 -3.32
C TYR A 52 10.12 -1.54 -4.84
N GLN A 53 10.43 -2.63 -5.56
CA GLN A 53 10.33 -2.67 -7.02
C GLN A 53 8.90 -2.43 -7.55
N LEU A 54 7.87 -2.86 -6.81
CA LEU A 54 6.47 -2.69 -7.21
C LEU A 54 5.92 -1.31 -6.81
N GLY A 55 6.35 -0.81 -5.65
CA GLY A 55 5.82 0.42 -5.04
C GLY A 55 6.57 1.70 -5.39
N ALA A 56 7.88 1.63 -5.68
CA ALA A 56 8.69 2.80 -6.02
C ALA A 56 8.10 3.64 -7.17
N PRO A 57 7.58 3.05 -8.27
CA PRO A 57 6.93 3.81 -9.35
C PRO A 57 5.68 4.59 -8.94
N VAL A 58 5.10 4.31 -7.77
CA VAL A 58 3.93 5.01 -7.24
C VAL A 58 4.31 5.98 -6.12
N LEU A 59 5.41 5.71 -5.40
CA LEU A 59 5.77 6.42 -4.18
C LEU A 59 6.91 7.43 -4.34
N ILE A 60 7.73 7.28 -5.38
CA ILE A 60 8.96 8.06 -5.61
C ILE A 60 8.94 8.75 -6.99
N ALA A 61 8.03 8.34 -7.89
CA ALA A 61 7.76 9.05 -9.14
C ALA A 61 6.96 10.33 -8.89
#